data_AF-A0A3Q1GMJ0-F1
#
_entry.id   AF-A0A3Q1GMJ0-F1
#
_cell.length_a   1.000
_cell.length_b   1.000
_cell.length_c   1.000
_cell.angle_alpha   90.00
_cell.angle_beta   90.00
_cell.angle_gamma   90.00
#
_symmetry.space_group_name_H-M   'P 1'
#
loop_
_entity.id
_entity.type
_entity.pdbx_description
1 polymer ?
#
loop_
_entity_poly.entity_id
_entity_poly.type
_entity_poly.pdbx_seq_one_letter_code
_entity_poly.pdbx_strand_id
1 'polypeptide(L)'
;MTTLSPPGEEEVKVRRKTEELRKMEDIEELTSTGHKALQEGRLEDALRCFKDALKTATQLQDSRVLRACSFNLGAAYVEAGQPNKGLDLLRQAQPGPKADRLPDLQFNLGLAHNALGQSWEAAAFFLQAAQLYRSQGDGRSEGDACMELSHCYSRTQDWSLAVQGFLRAAESYKMAAMLDSAATALKEAGSHMIQSDEFSQDDISAVLTECLSLTDSIGDQRILGELYLSVGVSYCRLRCFQEAVQCFQLALGPAAQCPPLLASVLHNLGAALNSVGQFSPAVGYHRLAAGLYGSLGCRGDQARCFTNLAFACSQLGDEEEAAESFILALQGFRDTEDHLAQVQVCESLAECYLKQSKQQKAVQLYKKALSTLSHCQDSGGVQDRLVERLTAVLKMSVGLQRPVRPRPLRPHPQSSPVGQNVRKGDITHGPGTAANQQSDEQSGEGSGRQGAGGEGTDAPEYMSVASGQNSSNQTDQLQHKESLQPNTSGELWLDRGNSHFDSDTSLVQQEEATPTSSRDVREATPLLTRWRSRFCLLM
;
A
#
# COMPACT_ATOMS: atom_id res chain seq x y z
N MET A 1 -50.13 -27.13 -66.96
CA MET A 1 -49.07 -26.35 -66.31
C MET A 1 -49.71 -25.06 -65.81
N THR A 2 -49.76 -24.86 -64.49
CA THR A 2 -50.36 -23.65 -63.92
C THR A 2 -49.28 -22.59 -63.78
N THR A 3 -49.31 -21.55 -64.60
CA THR A 3 -48.37 -20.43 -64.52
C THR A 3 -48.70 -19.60 -63.29
N LEU A 4 -47.86 -19.67 -62.26
CA LEU A 4 -47.88 -18.74 -61.14
C LEU A 4 -47.56 -17.34 -61.68
N SER A 5 -48.50 -16.40 -61.55
CA SER A 5 -48.21 -14.98 -61.76
C SER A 5 -47.12 -14.54 -60.77
N PRO A 6 -46.19 -13.66 -61.17
CA PRO A 6 -45.22 -13.10 -60.23
C PRO A 6 -45.95 -12.35 -59.11
N PRO A 7 -45.44 -12.38 -57.86
CA PRO A 7 -46.03 -11.65 -56.75
C PRO A 7 -46.01 -10.15 -57.03
N GLY A 8 -47.08 -9.45 -56.64
CA GLY A 8 -47.19 -8.01 -56.84
C GLY A 8 -46.14 -7.24 -56.04
N GLU A 9 -45.73 -6.05 -56.51
CA GLU A 9 -44.69 -5.23 -55.86
C GLU A 9 -44.98 -4.98 -54.38
N GLU A 10 -46.25 -4.79 -54.03
CA GLU A 10 -46.72 -4.62 -52.65
C GLU A 10 -46.54 -5.89 -51.80
N GLU A 11 -46.77 -7.07 -52.37
CA GLU A 11 -46.53 -8.36 -51.70
C GLU A 11 -45.04 -8.62 -51.49
N VAL A 12 -44.20 -8.29 -52.47
CA VAL A 12 -42.72 -8.35 -52.35
C VAL A 12 -42.24 -7.40 -51.25
N LYS A 13 -42.80 -6.18 -51.20
CA LYS A 13 -42.49 -5.17 -50.19
C LYS A 13 -42.92 -5.59 -48.77
N VAL A 14 -44.08 -6.23 -48.62
CA VAL A 14 -44.53 -6.81 -47.36
C VAL A 14 -43.62 -7.96 -46.93
N ARG A 15 -43.36 -8.94 -47.80
CA ARG A 15 -42.47 -10.09 -47.52
C ARG A 15 -41.08 -9.62 -47.07
N ARG A 16 -40.48 -8.66 -47.79
CA ARG A 16 -39.20 -8.04 -47.43
C ARG A 16 -39.24 -7.39 -46.05
N LYS A 17 -40.28 -6.59 -45.74
CA LYS A 17 -40.42 -5.95 -44.44
C LYS A 17 -40.58 -6.97 -43.30
N THR A 18 -41.27 -8.09 -43.53
CA THR A 18 -41.38 -9.19 -42.56
C THR A 18 -40.03 -9.90 -42.34
N GLU A 19 -39.20 -10.05 -43.37
CA GLU A 19 -37.84 -10.60 -43.24
C GLU A 19 -36.90 -9.63 -42.52
N GLU A 20 -37.02 -8.33 -42.77
CA GLU A 20 -36.29 -7.27 -42.06
C GLU A 20 -36.66 -7.20 -40.56
N LEU A 21 -37.95 -7.38 -40.21
CA LEU A 21 -38.37 -7.49 -38.80
C LEU A 21 -37.80 -8.73 -38.10
N ARG A 22 -37.92 -9.92 -38.72
CA ARG A 22 -37.42 -11.17 -38.12
C ARG A 22 -35.92 -11.10 -37.83
N LYS A 23 -35.15 -10.54 -38.76
CA LYS A 23 -33.71 -10.34 -38.55
C LYS A 23 -33.40 -9.35 -37.43
N MET A 24 -34.27 -8.38 -37.13
CA MET A 24 -34.12 -7.55 -35.92
C MET A 24 -34.38 -8.36 -34.65
N GLU A 25 -35.49 -9.12 -34.62
CA GLU A 25 -35.87 -10.00 -33.52
C GLU A 25 -34.74 -11.03 -33.23
N ASP A 26 -34.18 -11.67 -34.25
CA ASP A 26 -33.04 -12.59 -34.16
C ASP A 26 -31.80 -11.95 -33.49
N ILE A 27 -31.46 -10.70 -33.86
CA ILE A 27 -30.28 -10.00 -33.32
C ILE A 27 -30.55 -9.53 -31.87
N GLU A 28 -31.78 -9.13 -31.54
CA GLU A 28 -32.18 -8.79 -30.18
C GLU A 28 -32.11 -10.02 -29.25
N GLU A 29 -32.59 -11.20 -29.68
CA GLU A 29 -32.43 -12.46 -28.92
C GLU A 29 -30.95 -12.87 -28.78
N LEU A 30 -30.17 -12.81 -29.86
CA LEU A 30 -28.75 -13.16 -29.83
C LEU A 30 -27.94 -12.21 -28.94
N THR A 31 -28.16 -10.89 -29.01
CA THR A 31 -27.46 -9.95 -28.14
C THR A 31 -27.85 -10.12 -26.68
N SER A 32 -29.14 -10.25 -26.36
CA SER A 32 -29.64 -10.52 -25.01
C SER A 32 -29.06 -11.81 -24.41
N THR A 33 -29.01 -12.88 -25.20
CA THR A 33 -28.39 -14.16 -24.82
C THR A 33 -26.88 -14.00 -24.61
N GLY A 34 -26.20 -13.19 -25.43
CA GLY A 34 -24.80 -12.83 -25.25
C GLY A 34 -24.53 -12.08 -23.94
N HIS A 35 -25.36 -11.08 -23.59
CA HIS A 35 -25.24 -10.35 -22.32
C HIS A 35 -25.44 -11.28 -21.12
N LYS A 36 -26.44 -12.16 -21.18
CA LYS A 36 -26.69 -13.17 -20.14
C LYS A 36 -25.52 -14.16 -20.02
N ALA A 37 -24.95 -14.62 -21.14
CA ALA A 37 -23.80 -15.51 -21.13
C ALA A 37 -22.56 -14.87 -20.47
N LEU A 38 -22.34 -13.55 -20.62
CA LEU A 38 -21.29 -12.83 -19.90
C LEU A 38 -21.56 -12.73 -18.40
N GLN A 39 -22.80 -12.38 -18.00
CA GLN A 39 -23.19 -12.35 -16.58
C GLN A 39 -23.03 -13.72 -15.89
N GLU A 40 -23.16 -14.80 -16.66
CA GLU A 40 -22.96 -16.19 -16.22
C GLU A 40 -21.53 -16.72 -16.49
N GLY A 41 -20.57 -15.87 -16.89
CA GLY A 41 -19.16 -16.21 -17.08
C GLY A 41 -18.80 -17.05 -18.30
N ARG A 42 -19.76 -17.33 -19.20
CA ARG A 42 -19.54 -18.12 -20.42
C ARG A 42 -19.10 -17.24 -21.58
N LEU A 43 -17.86 -16.73 -21.48
CA LEU A 43 -17.22 -15.85 -22.48
C LEU A 43 -17.29 -16.42 -23.92
N GLU A 44 -17.13 -17.73 -24.10
CA GLU A 44 -17.19 -18.36 -25.43
C GLU A 44 -18.61 -18.37 -26.03
N ASP A 45 -19.64 -18.64 -25.23
CA ASP A 45 -21.05 -18.55 -25.64
C ASP A 45 -21.39 -17.11 -26.02
N ALA A 46 -20.99 -16.15 -25.20
CA ALA A 46 -21.20 -14.73 -25.48
C ALA A 46 -20.54 -14.28 -26.79
N LEU A 47 -19.26 -14.63 -26.98
CA LEU A 47 -18.55 -14.35 -28.23
C LEU A 47 -19.20 -15.02 -29.44
N ARG A 48 -19.81 -16.21 -29.31
CA ARG A 48 -20.60 -16.84 -30.39
C ARG A 48 -21.83 -16.01 -30.69
N CYS A 49 -22.66 -15.72 -29.68
CA CYS A 49 -23.89 -14.95 -29.81
C CYS A 49 -23.66 -13.56 -30.45
N PHE A 50 -22.63 -12.82 -30.03
CA PHE A 50 -22.33 -11.51 -30.63
C PHE A 50 -21.75 -11.59 -32.05
N LYS A 51 -21.03 -12.67 -32.42
CA LYS A 51 -20.60 -12.89 -33.82
C LYS A 51 -21.79 -13.15 -34.73
N ASP A 52 -22.72 -14.00 -34.30
CA ASP A 52 -23.91 -14.32 -35.08
C ASP A 52 -24.86 -13.11 -35.17
N ALA A 53 -25.01 -12.32 -34.09
CA ALA A 53 -25.70 -11.03 -34.11
C ALA A 53 -25.10 -10.06 -35.14
N LEU A 54 -23.78 -9.86 -35.13
CA LEU A 54 -23.09 -8.99 -36.10
C LEU A 54 -23.23 -9.49 -37.54
N LYS A 55 -23.20 -10.81 -37.74
CA LYS A 55 -23.39 -11.47 -39.05
C LYS A 55 -24.80 -11.28 -39.59
N THR A 56 -25.83 -11.29 -38.75
CA THR A 56 -27.21 -11.00 -39.15
C THR A 56 -27.43 -9.49 -39.35
N ALA A 57 -26.83 -8.63 -38.51
CA ALA A 57 -26.83 -7.18 -38.71
C ALA A 57 -26.20 -6.75 -40.05
N THR A 58 -25.13 -7.44 -40.47
CA THR A 58 -24.49 -7.23 -41.78
C THR A 58 -25.44 -7.52 -42.95
N GLN A 59 -26.40 -8.44 -42.80
CA GLN A 59 -27.41 -8.74 -43.83
C GLN A 59 -28.54 -7.69 -43.88
N LEU A 60 -28.83 -7.01 -42.78
CA LEU A 60 -29.84 -5.94 -42.71
C LEU A 60 -29.36 -4.62 -43.32
N GLN A 61 -28.04 -4.37 -43.29
CA GLN A 61 -27.42 -3.12 -43.76
C GLN A 61 -27.84 -1.84 -43.01
N ASP A 62 -28.62 -1.91 -41.92
CA ASP A 62 -28.81 -0.76 -41.02
C ASP A 62 -27.51 -0.49 -40.25
N SER A 63 -26.85 0.62 -40.61
CA SER A 63 -25.60 1.06 -40.01
C SER A 63 -25.67 1.22 -38.48
N ARG A 64 -26.83 1.50 -37.88
CA ARG A 64 -27.00 1.65 -36.43
C ARG A 64 -26.89 0.30 -35.72
N VAL A 65 -27.60 -0.70 -36.27
CA VAL A 65 -27.61 -2.08 -35.77
C VAL A 65 -26.23 -2.71 -35.93
N LEU A 66 -25.59 -2.50 -37.10
CA LEU A 66 -24.22 -2.92 -37.36
C LEU A 66 -23.25 -2.35 -36.32
N ARG A 67 -23.27 -1.03 -36.07
CA ARG A 67 -22.36 -0.40 -35.10
C ARG A 67 -22.61 -0.86 -33.66
N ALA A 68 -23.87 -1.04 -33.26
CA ALA A 68 -24.19 -1.60 -31.94
C ALA A 68 -23.70 -3.05 -31.76
N CYS A 69 -23.81 -3.89 -32.80
CA CYS A 69 -23.28 -5.25 -32.79
C CYS A 69 -21.74 -5.28 -32.78
N SER A 70 -21.08 -4.41 -33.56
CA SER A 70 -19.62 -4.26 -33.55
C SER A 70 -19.11 -3.81 -32.19
N PHE A 71 -19.81 -2.86 -31.53
CA PHE A 71 -19.49 -2.43 -30.17
C PHE A 71 -19.60 -3.60 -29.17
N ASN A 72 -20.71 -4.34 -29.18
CA ASN A 72 -20.91 -5.46 -28.26
C ASN A 72 -19.88 -6.57 -28.44
N LEU A 73 -19.62 -6.98 -29.67
CA LEU A 73 -18.58 -7.97 -29.97
C LEU A 73 -17.18 -7.44 -29.64
N GLY A 74 -16.93 -6.15 -29.87
CA GLY A 74 -15.68 -5.48 -29.56
C GLY A 74 -15.37 -5.49 -28.07
N ALA A 75 -16.30 -5.04 -27.24
CA ALA A 75 -16.20 -5.12 -25.78
C ALA A 75 -16.02 -6.57 -25.31
N ALA A 76 -16.82 -7.52 -25.80
CA ALA A 76 -16.71 -8.93 -25.43
C ALA A 76 -15.36 -9.58 -25.83
N TYR A 77 -14.66 -9.06 -26.85
CA TYR A 77 -13.29 -9.48 -27.16
C TYR A 77 -12.24 -8.88 -26.22
N VAL A 78 -12.46 -7.70 -25.64
CA VAL A 78 -11.59 -7.15 -24.58
C VAL A 78 -11.69 -8.04 -23.34
N GLU A 79 -12.92 -8.35 -22.89
CA GLU A 79 -13.19 -9.28 -21.77
C GLU A 79 -12.49 -10.64 -21.96
N ALA A 80 -12.57 -11.20 -23.17
CA ALA A 80 -12.01 -12.49 -23.53
C ALA A 80 -10.50 -12.45 -23.85
N GLY A 81 -9.75 -11.50 -23.27
CA GLY A 81 -8.29 -11.39 -23.37
C GLY A 81 -7.76 -11.16 -24.79
N GLN A 82 -8.59 -10.61 -25.70
CA GLN A 82 -8.26 -10.38 -27.11
C GLN A 82 -8.41 -8.90 -27.51
N PRO A 83 -7.78 -7.96 -26.77
CA PRO A 83 -8.06 -6.53 -26.88
C PRO A 83 -7.78 -5.94 -28.27
N ASN A 84 -6.82 -6.47 -29.04
CA ASN A 84 -6.60 -6.05 -30.43
C ASN A 84 -7.86 -6.23 -31.31
N LYS A 85 -8.51 -7.40 -31.23
CA LYS A 85 -9.76 -7.67 -31.97
C LYS A 85 -10.92 -6.82 -31.45
N GLY A 86 -10.92 -6.56 -30.14
CA GLY A 86 -11.89 -5.67 -29.51
C GLY A 86 -11.78 -4.24 -30.02
N LEU A 87 -10.56 -3.70 -30.01
CA LEU A 87 -10.21 -2.36 -30.45
C LEU A 87 -10.56 -2.10 -31.92
N ASP A 88 -10.29 -3.06 -32.81
CA ASP A 88 -10.66 -2.96 -34.23
C ASP A 88 -12.19 -2.84 -34.43
N LEU A 89 -12.98 -3.57 -33.64
CA LEU A 89 -14.45 -3.56 -33.72
C LEU A 89 -15.07 -2.34 -33.02
N LEU A 90 -14.51 -1.90 -31.89
CA LEU A 90 -14.89 -0.66 -31.22
C LEU A 90 -14.64 0.55 -32.14
N ARG A 91 -13.51 0.60 -32.85
CA ARG A 91 -13.21 1.64 -33.85
C ARG A 91 -14.20 1.65 -35.03
N GLN A 92 -14.74 0.49 -35.42
CA GLN A 92 -15.81 0.39 -36.43
C GLN A 92 -17.18 0.85 -35.91
N ALA A 93 -17.40 0.85 -34.60
CA ALA A 93 -18.69 1.13 -33.97
C ALA A 93 -19.08 2.62 -33.86
N GLN A 94 -18.37 3.51 -34.59
CA GLN A 94 -18.44 4.98 -34.58
C GLN A 94 -19.75 5.63 -34.06
N PRO A 95 -19.65 6.70 -33.24
CA PRO A 95 -20.82 7.35 -32.64
C PRO A 95 -21.83 7.78 -33.71
N GLY A 96 -23.10 7.41 -33.51
CA GLY A 96 -24.21 7.82 -34.39
C GLY A 96 -24.51 9.33 -34.27
N PRO A 97 -25.40 9.88 -35.11
CA PRO A 97 -25.65 11.33 -35.20
C PRO A 97 -26.08 12.05 -33.92
N LYS A 98 -26.56 11.32 -32.90
CA LYS A 98 -26.90 11.85 -31.58
C LYS A 98 -25.76 11.76 -30.55
N ALA A 99 -24.72 10.97 -30.83
CA ALA A 99 -23.63 10.61 -29.92
C ALA A 99 -24.02 9.98 -28.57
N ASP A 100 -25.27 9.55 -28.36
CA ASP A 100 -25.80 9.01 -27.08
C ASP A 100 -24.87 8.00 -26.38
N ARG A 101 -24.24 7.11 -27.17
CA ARG A 101 -23.38 5.99 -26.75
C ARG A 101 -21.86 6.29 -26.83
N LEU A 102 -21.49 7.55 -27.09
CA LEU A 102 -20.09 7.98 -27.09
C LEU A 102 -19.37 7.77 -25.72
N PRO A 103 -19.98 8.02 -24.55
CA PRO A 103 -19.31 7.80 -23.26
C PRO A 103 -18.86 6.33 -23.11
N ASP A 104 -19.77 5.39 -23.37
CA ASP A 104 -19.50 3.95 -23.26
C ASP A 104 -18.48 3.48 -24.31
N LEU A 105 -18.48 4.08 -25.51
CA LEU A 105 -17.45 3.82 -26.52
C LEU A 105 -16.07 4.29 -26.04
N GLN A 106 -15.94 5.50 -25.48
CA GLN A 106 -14.66 5.96 -24.94
C GLN A 106 -14.20 5.09 -23.76
N PHE A 107 -15.12 4.71 -22.85
CA PHE A 107 -14.80 3.82 -21.73
C PHE A 107 -14.27 2.45 -22.22
N ASN A 108 -14.95 1.81 -23.17
CA ASN A 108 -14.50 0.51 -23.71
C ASN A 108 -13.22 0.61 -24.55
N LEU A 109 -12.97 1.74 -25.24
CA LEU A 109 -11.68 2.00 -25.88
C LEU A 109 -10.56 2.15 -24.83
N GLY A 110 -10.82 2.83 -23.71
CA GLY A 110 -9.92 2.91 -22.57
C GLY A 110 -9.57 1.52 -22.01
N LEU A 111 -10.56 0.65 -21.83
CA LEU A 111 -10.37 -0.73 -21.39
C LEU A 111 -9.55 -1.56 -22.40
N ALA A 112 -9.78 -1.38 -23.70
CA ALA A 112 -9.01 -2.06 -24.74
C ALA A 112 -7.53 -1.63 -24.75
N HIS A 113 -7.25 -0.33 -24.60
CA HIS A 113 -5.89 0.19 -24.46
C HIS A 113 -5.23 -0.22 -23.12
N ASN A 114 -6.00 -0.25 -22.02
CA ASN A 114 -5.56 -0.72 -20.71
C ASN A 114 -5.08 -2.20 -20.78
N ALA A 115 -5.86 -3.07 -21.42
CA ALA A 115 -5.52 -4.47 -21.64
C ALA A 115 -4.37 -4.70 -22.65
N LEU A 116 -3.88 -3.65 -23.31
CA LEU A 116 -2.66 -3.65 -24.14
C LEU A 116 -1.43 -3.08 -23.42
N GLY A 117 -1.55 -2.74 -22.12
CA GLY A 117 -0.49 -2.06 -21.35
C GLY A 117 -0.32 -0.56 -21.69
N GLN A 118 -1.22 0.00 -22.49
CA GLN A 118 -1.14 1.37 -23.01
C GLN A 118 -1.83 2.35 -22.03
N SER A 119 -1.24 2.49 -20.84
CA SER A 119 -1.82 3.23 -19.71
C SER A 119 -2.11 4.71 -20.01
N TRP A 120 -1.28 5.37 -20.82
CA TRP A 120 -1.45 6.79 -21.16
C TRP A 120 -2.61 7.00 -22.13
N GLU A 121 -2.71 6.17 -23.17
CA GLU A 121 -3.84 6.15 -24.09
C GLU A 121 -5.14 5.77 -23.37
N ALA A 122 -5.09 4.77 -22.49
CA ALA A 122 -6.21 4.36 -21.65
C ALA A 122 -6.70 5.52 -20.77
N ALA A 123 -5.80 6.22 -20.07
CA ALA A 123 -6.12 7.40 -19.28
C ALA A 123 -6.80 8.50 -20.11
N ALA A 124 -6.30 8.79 -21.32
CA ALA A 124 -6.91 9.77 -22.21
C ALA A 124 -8.35 9.40 -22.64
N PHE A 125 -8.64 8.11 -22.81
CA PHE A 125 -9.99 7.61 -23.08
C PHE A 125 -10.91 7.62 -21.85
N PHE A 126 -10.43 7.21 -20.68
CA PHE A 126 -11.21 7.25 -19.44
C PHE A 126 -11.55 8.68 -19.01
N LEU A 127 -10.62 9.64 -19.18
CA LEU A 127 -10.88 11.05 -18.91
C LEU A 127 -11.99 11.62 -19.81
N GLN A 128 -12.02 11.25 -21.10
CA GLN A 128 -13.09 11.63 -22.02
C GLN A 128 -14.43 10.99 -21.60
N ALA A 129 -14.43 9.71 -21.22
CA ALA A 129 -15.63 9.04 -20.72
C ALA A 129 -16.20 9.72 -19.47
N ALA A 130 -15.35 10.00 -18.46
CA ALA A 130 -15.73 10.67 -17.23
C ALA A 130 -16.35 12.06 -17.47
N GLN A 131 -15.75 12.87 -18.36
CA GLN A 131 -16.28 14.18 -18.74
C GLN A 131 -17.65 14.08 -19.42
N LEU A 132 -17.84 13.07 -20.27
CA LEU A 132 -19.12 12.84 -20.96
C LEU A 132 -20.21 12.35 -19.99
N TYR A 133 -19.92 11.39 -19.11
CA TYR A 133 -20.87 10.93 -18.08
C TYR A 133 -21.27 12.06 -17.13
N ARG A 134 -20.31 12.91 -16.70
CA ARG A 134 -20.58 14.13 -15.94
C ARG A 134 -21.57 15.05 -16.67
N SER A 135 -21.41 15.25 -17.98
CA SER A 135 -22.31 16.08 -18.79
C SER A 135 -23.73 15.51 -18.93
N GLN A 136 -23.89 14.20 -18.72
CA GLN A 136 -25.18 13.48 -18.71
C GLN A 136 -25.79 13.39 -17.29
N GLY A 137 -25.06 13.78 -16.24
CA GLY A 137 -25.47 13.63 -14.84
C GLY A 137 -25.29 12.22 -14.27
N ASP A 138 -24.60 11.32 -14.97
CA ASP A 138 -24.41 9.94 -14.52
C ASP A 138 -23.19 9.81 -13.60
N GLY A 139 -23.40 10.09 -12.32
CA GLY A 139 -22.37 10.02 -11.28
C GLY A 139 -21.82 8.61 -11.03
N ARG A 140 -22.59 7.55 -11.29
CA ARG A 140 -22.10 6.16 -11.23
C ARG A 140 -21.02 5.98 -12.30
N SER A 141 -21.36 6.35 -13.52
CA SER A 141 -20.50 6.12 -14.68
C SER A 141 -19.30 7.07 -14.73
N GLU A 142 -19.44 8.30 -14.24
CA GLU A 142 -18.29 9.16 -13.97
C GLU A 142 -17.36 8.51 -12.92
N GLY A 143 -17.92 7.97 -11.83
CA GLY A 143 -17.15 7.26 -10.80
C GLY A 143 -16.32 6.11 -11.38
N ASP A 144 -16.96 5.22 -12.15
CA ASP A 144 -16.30 4.07 -12.79
C ASP A 144 -15.14 4.51 -13.71
N ALA A 145 -15.35 5.56 -14.50
CA ALA A 145 -14.33 6.12 -15.40
C ALA A 145 -13.18 6.80 -14.63
N CYS A 146 -13.48 7.50 -13.52
CA CYS A 146 -12.47 8.09 -12.66
C CYS A 146 -11.66 7.03 -11.90
N MET A 147 -12.25 5.90 -11.49
CA MET A 147 -11.50 4.78 -10.90
C MET A 147 -10.47 4.20 -11.87
N GLU A 148 -10.88 3.84 -13.09
CA GLU A 148 -9.96 3.26 -14.08
C GLU A 148 -8.90 4.25 -14.59
N LEU A 149 -9.25 5.54 -14.70
CA LEU A 149 -8.28 6.62 -14.91
C LEU A 149 -7.20 6.63 -13.81
N SER A 150 -7.60 6.50 -12.56
CA SER A 150 -6.71 6.52 -11.40
C SER A 150 -5.83 5.27 -11.33
N HIS A 151 -6.36 4.10 -11.70
CA HIS A 151 -5.58 2.87 -11.86
C HIS A 151 -4.55 2.98 -13.00
N CYS A 152 -4.76 3.83 -14.02
CA CYS A 152 -3.74 4.12 -15.03
C CYS A 152 -2.59 4.96 -14.44
N TYR A 153 -2.91 6.08 -13.78
CA TYR A 153 -1.91 6.95 -13.13
C TYR A 153 -1.14 6.27 -12.00
N SER A 154 -1.78 5.40 -11.22
CA SER A 154 -1.14 4.59 -10.18
C SER A 154 -0.04 3.68 -10.76
N ARG A 155 -0.27 3.06 -11.92
CA ARG A 155 0.73 2.21 -12.59
C ARG A 155 1.85 2.99 -13.27
N THR A 156 1.64 4.25 -13.62
CA THR A 156 2.70 5.15 -14.10
C THR A 156 3.40 5.90 -12.95
N GLN A 157 2.99 5.65 -11.69
CA GLN A 157 3.48 6.28 -10.46
C GLN A 157 3.20 7.79 -10.35
N ASP A 158 2.23 8.30 -11.12
CA ASP A 158 1.72 9.68 -11.03
C ASP A 158 0.73 9.80 -9.86
N TRP A 159 1.21 9.55 -8.64
CA TRP A 159 0.38 9.41 -7.43
C TRP A 159 -0.61 10.56 -7.24
N SER A 160 -0.17 11.80 -7.46
CA SER A 160 -1.02 12.99 -7.26
C SER A 160 -2.11 13.14 -8.33
N LEU A 161 -1.96 12.58 -9.53
CA LEU A 161 -3.04 12.46 -10.52
C LEU A 161 -3.99 11.30 -10.19
N ALA A 162 -3.45 10.18 -9.68
CA ALA A 162 -4.26 9.06 -9.20
C ALA A 162 -5.17 9.50 -8.03
N VAL A 163 -4.62 10.20 -7.03
CA VAL A 163 -5.38 10.75 -5.88
C VAL A 163 -6.47 11.71 -6.34
N GLN A 164 -6.19 12.63 -7.27
CA GLN A 164 -7.21 13.53 -7.82
C GLN A 164 -8.36 12.76 -8.50
N GLY A 165 -8.03 11.70 -9.25
CA GLY A 165 -9.03 10.84 -9.88
C GLY A 165 -9.85 10.03 -8.86
N PHE A 166 -9.22 9.45 -7.84
CA PHE A 166 -9.92 8.69 -6.78
C PHE A 166 -10.83 9.59 -5.94
N LEU A 167 -10.39 10.79 -5.56
CA LEU A 167 -11.23 11.76 -4.85
C LEU A 167 -12.42 12.22 -5.72
N ARG A 168 -12.23 12.39 -7.03
CA ARG A 168 -13.34 12.68 -7.94
C ARG A 168 -14.30 11.50 -8.09
N ALA A 169 -13.79 10.26 -8.16
CA ALA A 169 -14.63 9.07 -8.19
C ALA A 169 -15.50 8.98 -6.92
N ALA A 170 -14.91 9.26 -5.75
CA ALA A 170 -15.65 9.32 -4.49
C ALA A 170 -16.77 10.38 -4.50
N GLU A 171 -16.50 11.59 -5.03
CA GLU A 171 -17.52 12.64 -5.19
C GLU A 171 -18.68 12.18 -6.08
N SER A 172 -18.39 11.63 -7.26
CA SER A 172 -19.40 11.18 -8.22
C SER A 172 -20.21 9.98 -7.70
N TYR A 173 -19.57 9.04 -6.99
CA TYR A 173 -20.27 7.95 -6.30
C TYR A 173 -21.15 8.44 -5.13
N LYS A 174 -20.73 9.44 -4.35
CA LYS A 174 -21.59 10.08 -3.33
C LYS A 174 -22.83 10.71 -3.96
N MET A 175 -22.68 11.41 -5.09
CA MET A 175 -23.81 11.98 -5.85
C MET A 175 -24.75 10.90 -6.43
N ALA A 176 -24.22 9.72 -6.76
CA ALA A 176 -24.99 8.54 -7.17
C ALA A 176 -25.53 7.68 -6.01
N ALA A 177 -25.38 8.11 -4.75
CA ALA A 177 -25.71 7.36 -3.53
C ALA A 177 -25.03 5.98 -3.39
N MET A 178 -23.88 5.78 -4.04
CA MET A 178 -23.07 4.55 -4.00
C MET A 178 -21.98 4.68 -2.93
N LEU A 179 -22.39 4.65 -1.65
CA LEU A 179 -21.51 4.94 -0.52
C LEU A 179 -20.43 3.87 -0.30
N ASP A 180 -20.69 2.63 -0.71
CA ASP A 180 -19.72 1.52 -0.75
C ASP A 180 -18.55 1.81 -1.72
N SER A 181 -18.88 2.33 -2.89
CA SER A 181 -17.98 2.64 -3.99
C SER A 181 -17.23 3.94 -3.69
N ALA A 182 -17.91 4.91 -3.07
CA ALA A 182 -17.27 6.12 -2.56
C ALA A 182 -16.26 5.84 -1.44
N ALA A 183 -16.61 4.99 -0.46
CA ALA A 183 -15.66 4.56 0.57
C ALA A 183 -14.45 3.83 -0.04
N THR A 184 -14.69 2.93 -0.99
CA THR A 184 -13.62 2.24 -1.73
C THR A 184 -12.68 3.22 -2.44
N ALA A 185 -13.22 4.26 -3.08
CA ALA A 185 -12.43 5.30 -3.73
C ALA A 185 -11.63 6.17 -2.75
N LEU A 186 -12.20 6.55 -1.60
CA LEU A 186 -11.48 7.29 -0.54
C LEU A 186 -10.35 6.44 0.09
N LYS A 187 -10.59 5.14 0.26
CA LYS A 187 -9.58 4.15 0.71
C LYS A 187 -8.42 4.06 -0.28
N GLU A 188 -8.69 4.03 -1.59
CA GLU A 188 -7.62 4.11 -2.61
C GLU A 188 -6.88 5.46 -2.55
N ALA A 189 -7.60 6.58 -2.48
CA ALA A 189 -7.00 7.92 -2.38
C ALA A 189 -6.02 7.99 -1.19
N GLY A 190 -6.45 7.63 0.02
CA GLY A 190 -5.60 7.65 1.22
C GLY A 190 -4.37 6.74 1.11
N SER A 191 -4.49 5.55 0.49
CA SER A 191 -3.35 4.65 0.25
C SER A 191 -2.30 5.27 -0.68
N HIS A 192 -2.74 5.93 -1.76
CA HIS A 192 -1.85 6.58 -2.74
C HIS A 192 -1.30 7.92 -2.24
N MET A 193 -2.04 8.65 -1.39
CA MET A 193 -1.51 9.84 -0.71
C MET A 193 -0.34 9.49 0.23
N ILE A 194 -0.33 8.29 0.83
CA ILE A 194 0.79 7.78 1.63
C ILE A 194 2.00 7.34 0.77
N GLN A 195 1.78 7.09 -0.53
CA GLN A 195 2.85 6.78 -1.49
C GLN A 195 3.46 8.04 -2.14
N SER A 196 2.84 9.21 -1.93
CA SER A 196 3.31 10.51 -2.42
C SER A 196 3.87 11.34 -1.27
N ASP A 197 5.00 12.02 -1.50
CA ASP A 197 5.59 12.97 -0.54
C ASP A 197 4.88 14.35 -0.56
N GLU A 198 3.80 14.52 -1.34
CA GLU A 198 3.13 15.82 -1.55
C GLU A 198 2.00 16.15 -0.54
N PHE A 199 1.46 15.17 0.18
CA PHE A 199 0.30 15.35 1.08
C PHE A 199 0.70 15.39 2.55
N SER A 200 0.05 16.24 3.35
CA SER A 200 0.30 16.27 4.79
C SER A 200 -0.39 15.09 5.51
N GLN A 201 0.10 14.75 6.70
CA GLN A 201 -0.54 13.73 7.55
C GLN A 201 -1.99 14.11 7.91
N ASP A 202 -2.31 15.40 7.99
CA ASP A 202 -3.67 15.88 8.26
C ASP A 202 -4.60 15.67 7.05
N ASP A 203 -4.12 15.93 5.82
CA ASP A 203 -4.88 15.66 4.58
C ASP A 203 -5.24 14.18 4.47
N ILE A 204 -4.25 13.30 4.70
CA ILE A 204 -4.43 11.85 4.65
C ILE A 204 -5.40 11.41 5.75
N SER A 205 -5.25 11.92 6.97
CA SER A 205 -6.13 11.59 8.10
C SER A 205 -7.57 12.04 7.86
N ALA A 206 -7.78 13.18 7.19
CA ALA A 206 -9.10 13.65 6.80
C ALA A 206 -9.77 12.71 5.79
N VAL A 207 -9.04 12.27 4.75
CA VAL A 207 -9.55 11.32 3.73
C VAL A 207 -9.85 9.94 4.33
N LEU A 208 -8.98 9.43 5.22
CA LEU A 208 -9.22 8.18 5.94
C LEU A 208 -10.40 8.29 6.92
N THR A 209 -10.60 9.44 7.56
CA THR A 209 -11.75 9.69 8.45
C THR A 209 -13.05 9.81 7.66
N GLU A 210 -13.06 10.45 6.48
CA GLU A 210 -14.23 10.48 5.60
C GLU A 210 -14.54 9.06 5.06
N CYS A 211 -13.52 8.27 4.71
CA CYS A 211 -13.70 6.88 4.34
C CYS A 211 -14.40 6.06 5.43
N LEU A 212 -14.03 6.28 6.70
CA LEU A 212 -14.65 5.62 7.84
C LEU A 212 -16.07 6.14 8.14
N SER A 213 -16.38 7.41 7.88
CA SER A 213 -17.75 7.94 8.13
C SER A 213 -18.82 7.35 7.20
N LEU A 214 -18.42 6.64 6.13
CA LEU A 214 -19.32 5.95 5.21
C LEU A 214 -19.59 4.48 5.60
N THR A 215 -18.89 3.89 6.57
CA THR A 215 -18.97 2.44 6.88
C THR A 215 -20.36 1.99 7.30
N ASP A 216 -21.10 2.82 8.03
CA ASP A 216 -22.44 2.52 8.55
C ASP A 216 -23.47 2.31 7.42
N SER A 217 -23.14 2.72 6.20
CA SER A 217 -23.97 2.51 5.00
C SER A 217 -23.61 1.23 4.22
N ILE A 218 -22.56 0.49 4.62
CA ILE A 218 -22.03 -0.68 3.89
C ILE A 218 -22.57 -1.98 4.52
N GLY A 219 -23.58 -2.57 3.87
CA GLY A 219 -24.15 -3.85 4.33
C GLY A 219 -23.24 -5.07 4.08
N ASP A 220 -22.41 -5.04 3.02
CA ASP A 220 -21.53 -6.16 2.67
C ASP A 220 -20.36 -6.28 3.66
N GLN A 221 -20.36 -7.37 4.42
CA GLN A 221 -19.35 -7.63 5.46
C GLN A 221 -17.95 -7.91 4.90
N ARG A 222 -17.84 -8.41 3.67
CA ARG A 222 -16.54 -8.66 3.03
C ARG A 222 -15.88 -7.34 2.65
N ILE A 223 -16.64 -6.45 2.00
CA ILE A 223 -16.20 -5.09 1.64
C ILE A 223 -15.87 -4.29 2.91
N LEU A 224 -16.73 -4.35 3.93
CA LEU A 224 -16.52 -3.65 5.20
C LEU A 224 -15.23 -4.11 5.92
N GLY A 225 -14.96 -5.42 5.94
CA GLY A 225 -13.72 -5.97 6.50
C GLY A 225 -12.47 -5.58 5.71
N GLU A 226 -12.52 -5.60 4.37
CA GLU A 226 -11.43 -5.13 3.50
C GLU A 226 -11.16 -3.63 3.65
N LEU A 227 -12.20 -2.82 3.82
CA LEU A 227 -12.09 -1.37 4.03
C LEU A 227 -11.38 -1.07 5.36
N TYR A 228 -11.85 -1.64 6.46
CA TYR A 228 -11.22 -1.46 7.78
C TYR A 228 -9.79 -1.98 7.83
N LEU A 229 -9.49 -3.12 7.18
CA LEU A 229 -8.11 -3.63 7.04
C LEU A 229 -7.22 -2.63 6.30
N SER A 230 -7.69 -2.10 5.16
CA SER A 230 -6.91 -1.17 4.34
C SER A 230 -6.66 0.18 5.02
N VAL A 231 -7.68 0.72 5.70
CA VAL A 231 -7.55 1.97 6.48
C VAL A 231 -6.65 1.76 7.70
N GLY A 232 -6.75 0.62 8.38
CA GLY A 232 -5.84 0.28 9.48
C GLY A 232 -4.38 0.15 9.03
N VAL A 233 -4.11 -0.48 7.88
CA VAL A 233 -2.76 -0.53 7.28
C VAL A 233 -2.25 0.87 6.93
N SER A 234 -3.13 1.75 6.43
CA SER A 234 -2.81 3.15 6.15
C SER A 234 -2.40 3.91 7.42
N TYR A 235 -3.17 3.79 8.51
CA TYR A 235 -2.79 4.35 9.81
C TYR A 235 -1.49 3.74 10.38
N CYS A 236 -1.22 2.45 10.18
CA CYS A 236 0.07 1.85 10.53
C CYS A 236 1.25 2.47 9.77
N ARG A 237 1.09 2.83 8.48
CA ARG A 237 2.11 3.55 7.71
C ARG A 237 2.34 4.97 8.28
N LEU A 238 1.26 5.67 8.64
CA LEU A 238 1.30 6.99 9.32
C LEU A 238 1.79 6.94 10.79
N ARG A 239 2.11 5.75 11.33
CA ARG A 239 2.46 5.53 12.76
C ARG A 239 1.32 5.83 13.75
N CYS A 240 0.10 6.04 13.24
CA CYS A 240 -1.16 6.16 13.99
C CYS A 240 -1.61 4.78 14.50
N PHE A 241 -0.83 4.20 15.41
CA PHE A 241 -1.02 2.80 15.80
C PHE A 241 -2.27 2.54 16.66
N GLN A 242 -2.84 3.54 17.33
CA GLN A 242 -4.07 3.35 18.13
C GLN A 242 -5.31 3.34 17.23
N GLU A 243 -5.30 4.17 16.20
CA GLU A 243 -6.28 4.29 15.14
C GLU A 243 -6.26 3.03 14.27
N ALA A 244 -5.06 2.51 13.96
CA ALA A 244 -4.89 1.22 13.31
C ALA A 244 -5.48 0.05 14.12
N VAL A 245 -5.20 -0.02 15.43
CA VAL A 245 -5.79 -1.04 16.33
C VAL A 245 -7.33 -0.97 16.33
N GLN A 246 -7.91 0.24 16.38
CA GLN A 246 -9.37 0.42 16.30
C GLN A 246 -9.94 -0.11 14.98
N CYS A 247 -9.32 0.25 13.84
CA CYS A 247 -9.74 -0.25 12.53
C CYS A 247 -9.67 -1.78 12.44
N PHE A 248 -8.56 -2.40 12.87
CA PHE A 248 -8.45 -3.86 12.83
C PHE A 248 -9.40 -4.57 13.81
N GLN A 249 -9.73 -3.96 14.96
CA GLN A 249 -10.78 -4.48 15.85
C GLN A 249 -12.17 -4.45 15.20
N LEU A 250 -12.51 -3.36 14.51
CA LEU A 250 -13.76 -3.25 13.75
C LEU A 250 -13.81 -4.25 12.57
N ALA A 251 -12.66 -4.58 11.97
CA ALA A 251 -12.56 -5.56 10.90
C ALA A 251 -12.82 -7.02 11.33
N LEU A 252 -12.63 -7.37 12.61
CA LEU A 252 -12.72 -8.77 13.10
C LEU A 252 -14.10 -9.41 12.85
N GLY A 253 -15.18 -8.67 13.13
CA GLY A 253 -16.56 -9.16 12.94
C GLY A 253 -16.91 -9.40 11.47
N PRO A 254 -16.77 -8.38 10.59
CA PRO A 254 -17.03 -8.50 9.16
C PRO A 254 -16.13 -9.55 8.47
N ALA A 255 -14.87 -9.69 8.90
CA ALA A 255 -13.95 -10.70 8.36
C ALA A 255 -14.23 -12.14 8.82
N ALA A 256 -15.04 -12.36 9.87
CA ALA A 256 -15.16 -13.65 10.56
C ALA A 256 -15.59 -14.84 9.66
N GLN A 257 -16.28 -14.57 8.54
CA GLN A 257 -16.73 -15.60 7.58
C GLN A 257 -15.77 -15.79 6.39
N CYS A 258 -14.66 -15.05 6.34
CA CYS A 258 -13.66 -15.10 5.27
C CYS A 258 -12.27 -15.40 5.85
N PRO A 259 -11.86 -16.68 5.97
CA PRO A 259 -10.64 -17.07 6.69
C PRO A 259 -9.33 -16.38 6.23
N PRO A 260 -9.08 -16.12 4.92
CA PRO A 260 -7.90 -15.35 4.49
C PRO A 260 -7.90 -13.90 4.99
N LEU A 261 -9.06 -13.22 4.89
CA LEU A 261 -9.23 -11.85 5.38
C LEU A 261 -9.08 -11.79 6.90
N LEU A 262 -9.67 -12.74 7.62
CA LEU A 262 -9.55 -12.86 9.07
C LEU A 262 -8.09 -13.08 9.50
N ALA A 263 -7.32 -13.90 8.79
CA ALA A 263 -5.90 -14.12 9.07
C ALA A 263 -5.07 -12.83 8.95
N SER A 264 -5.26 -12.05 7.88
CA SER A 264 -4.58 -10.76 7.69
C SER A 264 -5.03 -9.71 8.73
N VAL A 265 -6.32 -9.63 9.06
CA VAL A 265 -6.82 -8.76 10.13
C VAL A 265 -6.18 -9.11 11.49
N LEU A 266 -6.14 -10.39 11.88
CA LEU A 266 -5.54 -10.83 13.14
C LEU A 266 -4.03 -10.55 13.19
N HIS A 267 -3.31 -10.79 12.09
CA HIS A 267 -1.88 -10.52 11.97
C HIS A 267 -1.57 -9.02 12.13
N ASN A 268 -2.27 -8.15 11.39
CA ASN A 268 -2.07 -6.72 11.46
C ASN A 268 -2.52 -6.11 12.79
N LEU A 269 -3.60 -6.63 13.40
CA LEU A 269 -3.99 -6.28 14.77
C LEU A 269 -2.88 -6.61 15.78
N GLY A 270 -2.30 -7.81 15.70
CA GLY A 270 -1.17 -8.20 16.54
C GLY A 270 0.07 -7.32 16.31
N ALA A 271 0.35 -6.91 15.07
CA ALA A 271 1.49 -6.06 14.73
C ALA A 271 1.29 -4.60 15.22
N ALA A 272 0.07 -4.07 15.12
CA ALA A 272 -0.28 -2.77 15.67
C ALA A 272 -0.27 -2.79 17.21
N LEU A 273 -0.76 -3.84 17.85
CA LEU A 273 -0.67 -4.03 19.31
C LEU A 273 0.79 -4.11 19.79
N ASN A 274 1.68 -4.82 19.07
CA ASN A 274 3.12 -4.77 19.32
C ASN A 274 3.66 -3.32 19.23
N SER A 275 3.18 -2.53 18.27
CA SER A 275 3.61 -1.14 18.06
C SER A 275 3.13 -0.18 19.16
N VAL A 276 1.98 -0.47 19.81
CA VAL A 276 1.46 0.24 20.99
C VAL A 276 2.06 -0.32 22.31
N GLY A 277 2.89 -1.37 22.26
CA GLY A 277 3.48 -2.02 23.42
C GLY A 277 2.56 -3.00 24.16
N GLN A 278 1.42 -3.36 23.57
CA GLN A 278 0.44 -4.31 24.11
C GLN A 278 0.80 -5.76 23.73
N PHE A 279 2.00 -6.19 24.14
CA PHE A 279 2.57 -7.49 23.72
C PHE A 279 1.73 -8.70 24.17
N SER A 280 1.13 -8.67 25.37
CA SER A 280 0.34 -9.79 25.90
C SER A 280 -0.93 -10.08 25.05
N PRO A 281 -1.77 -9.07 24.71
CA PRO A 281 -2.80 -9.24 23.68
C PRO A 281 -2.25 -9.67 22.32
N ALA A 282 -1.13 -9.10 21.86
CA ALA A 282 -0.54 -9.40 20.55
C ALA A 282 -0.14 -10.89 20.40
N VAL A 283 0.41 -11.52 21.45
CA VAL A 283 0.71 -12.96 21.48
C VAL A 283 -0.51 -13.80 21.10
N GLY A 284 -1.69 -13.47 21.64
CA GLY A 284 -2.93 -14.17 21.33
C GLY A 284 -3.32 -14.06 19.85
N TYR A 285 -3.29 -12.84 19.31
CA TYR A 285 -3.65 -12.59 17.91
C TYR A 285 -2.66 -13.20 16.91
N HIS A 286 -1.34 -13.14 17.18
CA HIS A 286 -0.33 -13.76 16.30
C HIS A 286 -0.42 -15.29 16.30
N ARG A 287 -0.69 -15.94 17.44
CA ARG A 287 -0.93 -17.40 17.50
C ARG A 287 -2.17 -17.80 16.68
N LEU A 288 -3.25 -17.02 16.73
CA LEU A 288 -4.45 -17.26 15.93
C LEU A 288 -4.19 -17.09 14.42
N ALA A 289 -3.52 -16.00 14.03
CA ALA A 289 -3.16 -15.75 12.63
C ALA A 289 -2.22 -16.83 12.06
N ALA A 290 -1.18 -17.23 12.81
CA ALA A 290 -0.27 -18.31 12.43
C ALA A 290 -0.98 -19.67 12.26
N GLY A 291 -2.04 -19.91 13.04
CA GLY A 291 -2.91 -21.08 12.89
C GLY A 291 -3.73 -21.04 11.60
N LEU A 292 -4.39 -19.92 11.31
CA LEU A 292 -5.20 -19.75 10.09
C LEU A 292 -4.36 -19.82 8.82
N TYR A 293 -3.27 -19.05 8.73
CA TYR A 293 -2.34 -19.15 7.59
C TYR A 293 -1.75 -20.55 7.44
N GLY A 294 -1.54 -21.26 8.56
CA GLY A 294 -1.19 -22.69 8.55
C GLY A 294 -2.24 -23.59 7.89
N SER A 295 -3.53 -23.37 8.17
CA SER A 295 -4.62 -24.12 7.53
C SER A 295 -4.87 -23.72 6.06
N LEU A 296 -4.51 -22.49 5.68
CA LEU A 296 -4.59 -21.99 4.30
C LEU A 296 -3.39 -22.41 3.44
N GLY A 297 -2.29 -22.86 4.06
CA GLY A 297 -1.04 -23.21 3.37
C GLY A 297 -0.08 -22.04 3.13
N CYS A 298 -0.42 -20.82 3.57
CA CYS A 298 0.37 -19.60 3.40
C CYS A 298 1.62 -19.59 4.30
N ARG A 299 2.64 -20.36 3.92
CA ARG A 299 3.86 -20.56 4.74
C ARG A 299 4.62 -19.28 5.06
N GLY A 300 4.71 -18.34 4.12
CA GLY A 300 5.39 -17.06 4.31
C GLY A 300 4.70 -16.21 5.37
N ASP A 301 3.38 -16.08 5.32
CA ASP A 301 2.61 -15.26 6.26
C ASP A 301 2.47 -15.93 7.64
N GLN A 302 2.40 -17.26 7.67
CA GLN A 302 2.60 -18.04 8.89
C GLN A 302 3.96 -17.73 9.54
N ALA A 303 5.05 -17.63 8.76
CA ALA A 303 6.36 -17.27 9.29
C ALA A 303 6.45 -15.79 9.75
N ARG A 304 5.79 -14.85 9.06
CA ARG A 304 5.66 -13.45 9.51
C ARG A 304 4.91 -13.37 10.84
N CYS A 305 3.82 -14.12 11.01
CA CYS A 305 3.10 -14.23 12.29
C CYS A 305 4.01 -14.78 13.41
N PHE A 306 4.75 -15.87 13.15
CA PHE A 306 5.70 -16.42 14.13
C PHE A 306 6.85 -15.45 14.46
N THR A 307 7.28 -14.61 13.51
CA THR A 307 8.30 -13.58 13.74
C THR A 307 7.78 -12.46 14.67
N ASN A 308 6.57 -11.97 14.42
CA ASN A 308 5.93 -10.95 15.27
C ASN A 308 5.49 -11.50 16.65
N LEU A 309 5.15 -12.80 16.73
CA LEU A 309 4.94 -13.52 17.99
C LEU A 309 6.24 -13.60 18.80
N ALA A 310 7.34 -14.01 18.17
CA ALA A 310 8.63 -14.13 18.82
C ALA A 310 9.12 -12.79 19.40
N PHE A 311 8.92 -11.70 18.65
CA PHE A 311 9.15 -10.34 19.16
C PHE A 311 8.30 -10.06 20.40
N ALA A 312 6.99 -10.33 20.37
CA ALA A 312 6.09 -10.09 21.51
C ALA A 312 6.52 -10.88 22.77
N CYS A 313 6.83 -12.17 22.64
CA CYS A 313 7.32 -13.00 23.75
C CYS A 313 8.65 -12.48 24.31
N SER A 314 9.59 -12.06 23.44
CA SER A 314 10.88 -11.48 23.84
C SER A 314 10.78 -10.09 24.50
N GLN A 315 9.69 -9.35 24.27
CA GLN A 315 9.38 -8.11 25.01
C GLN A 315 8.69 -8.39 26.36
N LEU A 316 7.98 -9.53 26.49
CA LEU A 316 7.44 -10.03 27.76
C LEU A 316 8.50 -10.74 28.64
N GLY A 317 9.68 -10.99 28.10
CA GLY A 317 10.78 -11.71 28.76
C GLY A 317 10.71 -13.23 28.63
N ASP A 318 9.73 -13.78 27.89
CA ASP A 318 9.70 -15.19 27.52
C ASP A 318 10.59 -15.44 26.31
N GLU A 319 11.89 -15.51 26.59
CA GLU A 319 12.91 -15.80 25.57
C GLU A 319 12.87 -17.25 25.08
N GLU A 320 12.18 -18.17 25.77
CA GLU A 320 12.10 -19.57 25.34
C GLU A 320 11.00 -19.75 24.28
N GLU A 321 9.78 -19.24 24.49
CA GLU A 321 8.76 -19.18 23.41
C GLU A 321 9.23 -18.29 22.25
N ALA A 322 9.96 -17.20 22.52
CA ALA A 322 10.53 -16.38 21.46
C ALA A 322 11.51 -17.16 20.57
N ALA A 323 12.40 -17.95 21.17
CA ALA A 323 13.34 -18.77 20.42
C ALA A 323 12.65 -19.89 19.62
N GLU A 324 11.62 -20.53 20.18
CA GLU A 324 10.82 -21.53 19.46
C GLU A 324 10.05 -20.91 18.30
N SER A 325 9.41 -19.76 18.51
CA SER A 325 8.66 -19.02 17.48
C SER A 325 9.57 -18.56 16.33
N PHE A 326 10.76 -18.03 16.61
CA PHE A 326 11.74 -17.73 15.55
C PHE A 326 12.23 -18.98 14.81
N ILE A 327 12.32 -20.16 15.46
CA ILE A 327 12.67 -21.41 14.78
C ILE A 327 11.56 -21.84 13.81
N LEU A 328 10.29 -21.69 14.20
CA LEU A 328 9.13 -21.95 13.33
C LEU A 328 9.08 -20.97 12.15
N ALA A 329 9.30 -19.68 12.40
CA ALA A 329 9.41 -18.66 11.34
C ALA A 329 10.54 -18.99 10.35
N LEU A 330 11.72 -19.34 10.87
CA LEU A 330 12.88 -19.69 10.05
C LEU A 330 12.66 -20.94 9.20
N GLN A 331 11.77 -21.86 9.61
CA GLN A 331 11.37 -22.99 8.77
C GLN A 331 10.33 -22.58 7.72
N GLY A 332 9.33 -21.76 8.05
CA GLY A 332 8.38 -21.28 7.04
C GLY A 332 9.04 -20.45 5.92
N PHE A 333 10.00 -19.58 6.24
CA PHE A 333 10.79 -18.85 5.24
C PHE A 333 11.80 -19.73 4.47
N ARG A 334 12.04 -20.97 4.91
CA ARG A 334 12.74 -21.99 4.10
C ARG A 334 11.79 -22.70 3.16
N ASP A 335 10.60 -23.07 3.65
CA ASP A 335 9.54 -23.68 2.84
C ASP A 335 9.10 -22.75 1.67
N THR A 336 9.34 -21.44 1.77
CA THR A 336 9.10 -20.44 0.69
C THR A 336 10.36 -19.85 0.04
N GLU A 337 11.55 -20.40 0.33
CA GLU A 337 12.85 -19.94 -0.19
C GLU A 337 13.19 -18.44 0.02
N ASP A 338 12.53 -17.74 0.96
CA ASP A 338 12.78 -16.33 1.27
C ASP A 338 14.12 -16.16 2.02
N HIS A 339 15.20 -16.01 1.27
CA HIS A 339 16.55 -15.89 1.80
C HIS A 339 16.77 -14.62 2.63
N LEU A 340 16.07 -13.53 2.35
CA LEU A 340 16.22 -12.27 3.08
C LEU A 340 15.55 -12.37 4.46
N ALA A 341 14.31 -12.87 4.52
CA ALA A 341 13.62 -13.13 5.79
C ALA A 341 14.35 -14.22 6.62
N GLN A 342 14.92 -15.25 5.98
CA GLN A 342 15.79 -16.22 6.66
C GLN A 342 17.02 -15.56 7.32
N VAL A 343 17.62 -14.55 6.69
CA VAL A 343 18.73 -13.77 7.28
C VAL A 343 18.24 -12.96 8.48
N GLN A 344 17.17 -12.18 8.32
CA GLN A 344 16.63 -11.32 9.38
C GLN A 344 16.18 -12.15 10.61
N VAL A 345 15.49 -13.28 10.42
CA VAL A 345 15.11 -14.18 11.52
C VAL A 345 16.34 -14.84 12.17
N CYS A 346 17.42 -15.13 11.42
CA CYS A 346 18.67 -15.59 12.02
C CYS A 346 19.35 -14.51 12.89
N GLU A 347 19.24 -13.22 12.54
CA GLU A 347 19.69 -12.12 13.40
C GLU A 347 18.86 -12.03 14.69
N SER A 348 17.53 -11.99 14.59
CA SER A 348 16.65 -11.87 15.77
C SER A 348 16.75 -13.08 16.72
N LEU A 349 16.84 -14.30 16.19
CA LEU A 349 17.08 -15.50 17.01
C LEU A 349 18.49 -15.50 17.65
N ALA A 350 19.49 -14.90 16.99
CA ALA A 350 20.80 -14.71 17.59
C ALA A 350 20.76 -13.70 18.75
N GLU A 351 20.04 -12.57 18.61
CA GLU A 351 19.80 -11.62 19.70
C GLU A 351 19.08 -12.28 20.89
N CYS A 352 18.03 -13.06 20.63
CA CYS A 352 17.32 -13.85 21.65
C CYS A 352 18.25 -14.82 22.40
N TYR A 353 19.10 -15.58 21.69
CA TYR A 353 20.09 -16.44 22.35
C TYR A 353 21.21 -15.68 23.07
N LEU A 354 21.52 -14.43 22.72
CA LEU A 354 22.44 -13.59 23.48
C LEU A 354 21.85 -13.16 24.82
N LYS A 355 20.57 -12.77 24.86
CA LYS A 355 19.84 -12.51 26.12
C LYS A 355 19.87 -13.74 27.05
N GLN A 356 19.66 -14.93 26.48
CA GLN A 356 19.76 -16.21 27.20
C GLN A 356 21.21 -16.63 27.56
N SER A 357 22.22 -15.79 27.30
CA SER A 357 23.66 -16.11 27.45
C SER A 357 24.17 -17.31 26.62
N LYS A 358 23.38 -17.84 25.68
CA LYS A 358 23.68 -19.00 24.82
C LYS A 358 24.58 -18.58 23.63
N GLN A 359 25.66 -17.84 23.90
CA GLN A 359 26.54 -17.16 22.92
C GLN A 359 26.99 -18.03 21.73
N GLN A 360 27.32 -19.30 21.97
CA GLN A 360 27.76 -20.21 20.89
C GLN A 360 26.67 -20.43 19.82
N LYS A 361 25.39 -20.46 20.22
CA LYS A 361 24.26 -20.56 19.27
C LYS A 361 24.12 -19.28 18.45
N ALA A 362 24.28 -18.11 19.06
CA ALA A 362 24.27 -16.83 18.36
C ALA A 362 25.40 -16.73 17.31
N VAL A 363 26.62 -17.18 17.65
CA VAL A 363 27.75 -17.28 16.69
C VAL A 363 27.43 -18.20 15.52
N GLN A 364 26.75 -19.33 15.75
CA GLN A 364 26.31 -20.24 14.68
C GLN A 364 25.25 -19.59 13.77
N LEU A 365 24.32 -18.84 14.33
CA LEU A 365 23.25 -18.16 13.58
C LEU A 365 23.76 -16.98 12.75
N TYR A 366 24.64 -16.13 13.28
CA TYR A 366 25.25 -15.06 12.47
C TYR A 366 26.10 -15.62 11.32
N LYS A 367 26.81 -16.74 11.54
CA LYS A 367 27.49 -17.48 10.45
C LYS A 367 26.51 -18.04 9.42
N LYS A 368 25.38 -18.59 9.86
CA LYS A 368 24.32 -19.08 8.97
C LYS A 368 23.72 -17.95 8.15
N ALA A 369 23.39 -16.82 8.78
CA ALA A 369 22.89 -15.61 8.12
C ALA A 369 23.86 -15.15 7.01
N LEU A 370 25.16 -15.03 7.31
CA LEU A 370 26.18 -14.70 6.30
C LEU A 370 26.24 -15.70 5.14
N SER A 371 26.02 -16.99 5.39
CA SER A 371 25.97 -18.01 4.32
C SER A 371 24.65 -18.04 3.53
N THR A 372 23.53 -17.63 4.12
CA THR A 372 22.27 -17.45 3.38
C THR A 372 22.33 -16.19 2.53
N LEU A 373 22.91 -15.10 3.06
CA LEU A 373 23.01 -13.81 2.39
C LEU A 373 23.77 -13.83 1.06
N SER A 374 24.66 -14.81 0.83
CA SER A 374 25.33 -15.00 -0.47
C SER A 374 24.39 -15.45 -1.61
N HIS A 375 23.12 -15.72 -1.30
CA HIS A 375 22.06 -16.05 -2.26
C HIS A 375 21.13 -14.84 -2.51
N CYS A 376 21.33 -13.72 -1.82
CA CYS A 376 20.60 -12.47 -2.02
C CYS A 376 21.35 -11.54 -2.98
N GLN A 377 20.62 -10.82 -3.82
CA GLN A 377 21.18 -9.70 -4.60
C GLN A 377 21.23 -8.43 -3.74
N ASP A 378 22.23 -7.58 -4.00
CA ASP A 378 22.56 -6.32 -3.31
C ASP A 378 22.50 -6.35 -1.77
N SER A 379 23.53 -6.94 -1.16
CA SER A 379 23.53 -7.33 0.26
C SER A 379 24.56 -6.61 1.15
N GLY A 380 25.31 -5.62 0.62
CA GLY A 380 26.51 -5.07 1.28
C GLY A 380 26.30 -4.57 2.72
N GLY A 381 25.33 -3.67 2.93
CA GLY A 381 25.05 -3.10 4.26
C GLY A 381 24.53 -4.13 5.28
N VAL A 382 23.88 -5.21 4.81
CA VAL A 382 23.45 -6.34 5.67
C VAL A 382 24.65 -7.21 6.03
N GLN A 383 25.56 -7.45 5.09
CA GLN A 383 26.78 -8.20 5.33
C GLN A 383 27.67 -7.52 6.37
N ASP A 384 27.90 -6.20 6.26
CA ASP A 384 28.73 -5.46 7.21
C ASP A 384 28.11 -5.45 8.62
N ARG A 385 26.79 -5.25 8.73
CA ARG A 385 26.05 -5.37 10.00
C ARG A 385 26.23 -6.75 10.63
N LEU A 386 26.06 -7.82 9.86
CA LEU A 386 26.26 -9.20 10.33
C LEU A 386 27.70 -9.47 10.79
N VAL A 387 28.70 -8.98 10.06
CA VAL A 387 30.12 -9.10 10.42
C VAL A 387 30.42 -8.33 11.70
N GLU A 388 29.86 -7.14 11.91
CA GLU A 388 29.99 -6.39 13.15
C GLU A 388 29.37 -7.15 14.33
N ARG A 389 28.10 -7.58 14.22
CA ARG A 389 27.41 -8.30 15.30
C ARG A 389 28.13 -9.61 15.65
N LEU A 390 28.55 -10.39 14.65
CA LEU A 390 29.37 -11.60 14.86
C LEU A 390 30.70 -11.28 15.56
N THR A 391 31.38 -10.21 15.15
CA THR A 391 32.64 -9.76 15.75
C THR A 391 32.45 -9.31 17.21
N ALA A 392 31.35 -8.64 17.54
CA ALA A 392 31.03 -8.25 18.91
C ALA A 392 30.84 -9.46 19.82
N VAL A 393 30.03 -10.45 19.39
CA VAL A 393 29.82 -11.69 20.17
C VAL A 393 31.11 -12.49 20.32
N LEU A 394 31.94 -12.58 19.27
CA LEU A 394 33.23 -13.25 19.36
C LEU A 394 34.16 -12.57 20.38
N LYS A 395 34.26 -11.23 20.37
CA LYS A 395 35.03 -10.46 21.37
C LYS A 395 34.54 -10.71 22.81
N MET A 396 33.22 -10.80 23.01
CA MET A 396 32.62 -11.16 24.30
C MET A 396 33.01 -12.58 24.73
N SER A 397 32.87 -13.57 23.85
CA SER A 397 33.17 -14.99 24.15
C SER A 397 34.66 -15.28 24.40
N VAL A 398 35.56 -14.44 23.89
CA VAL A 398 37.03 -14.58 24.03
C VAL A 398 37.58 -13.75 25.22
N GLY A 399 36.73 -12.96 25.89
CA GLY A 399 37.11 -12.27 27.13
C GLY A 399 38.16 -11.17 26.95
N LEU A 400 38.17 -10.47 25.81
CA LEU A 400 39.20 -9.48 25.45
C LEU A 400 39.09 -8.12 26.17
N GLN A 401 38.77 -8.12 27.46
CA GLN A 401 39.09 -7.01 28.37
C GLN A 401 40.47 -7.22 29.02
N ARG A 402 41.55 -7.08 28.24
CA ARG A 402 42.88 -6.87 28.80
C ARG A 402 43.17 -5.37 28.85
N PRO A 403 43.27 -4.73 30.03
CA PRO A 403 43.80 -3.38 30.11
C PRO A 403 45.25 -3.39 29.60
N VAL A 404 45.58 -2.43 28.73
CA VAL A 404 46.92 -2.33 28.14
C VAL A 404 47.92 -1.91 29.21
N ARG A 405 48.52 -2.88 29.89
CA ARG A 405 49.69 -2.63 30.76
C ARG A 405 50.83 -2.09 29.89
N PRO A 406 51.41 -0.91 30.19
CA PRO A 406 52.58 -0.42 29.49
C PRO A 406 53.73 -1.44 29.58
N ARG A 407 54.46 -1.64 28.48
CA ARG A 407 55.69 -2.43 28.50
C ARG A 407 56.72 -1.72 29.38
N PRO A 408 57.36 -2.40 30.36
CA PRO A 408 58.51 -1.82 31.05
C PRO A 408 59.67 -1.68 30.05
N LEU A 409 60.29 -0.51 30.03
CA LEU A 409 61.50 -0.24 29.24
C LEU A 409 62.65 -1.12 29.76
N ARG A 410 63.40 -1.76 28.86
CA ARG A 410 64.64 -2.45 29.23
C ARG A 410 65.77 -1.43 29.44
N PRO A 411 66.59 -1.55 30.51
CA PRO A 411 67.76 -0.71 30.68
C PRO A 411 68.89 -1.13 29.74
N HIS A 412 69.68 -0.15 29.28
CA HIS A 412 70.97 -0.34 28.62
C HIS A 412 72.02 0.59 29.26
N PRO A 413 73.33 0.30 29.14
CA PRO A 413 74.25 0.46 30.27
C PRO A 413 74.91 1.83 30.42
N GLN A 414 75.61 1.98 31.55
CA GLN A 414 76.41 3.15 31.92
C GLN A 414 77.62 3.37 31.00
N SER A 415 77.95 4.63 30.73
CA SER A 415 79.31 5.05 30.35
C SER A 415 79.60 6.49 30.80
N SER A 416 80.52 6.62 31.76
CA SER A 416 81.08 7.88 32.30
C SER A 416 82.54 7.59 32.72
N PRO A 417 83.40 8.57 33.08
CA PRO A 417 83.22 10.04 33.11
C PRO A 417 84.38 10.88 32.50
N VAL A 418 84.05 12.02 31.87
CA VAL A 418 84.92 13.22 31.72
C VAL A 418 83.97 14.44 31.62
N GLY A 419 84.22 15.63 32.17
CA GLY A 419 85.26 16.06 33.12
C GLY A 419 85.41 17.60 33.13
N GLN A 420 85.37 18.20 34.34
CA GLN A 420 85.76 19.59 34.69
C GLN A 420 84.87 20.83 34.37
N ASN A 421 84.66 21.62 35.44
CA ASN A 421 84.72 23.09 35.55
C ASN A 421 83.50 24.05 35.33
N VAL A 422 82.74 24.22 36.42
CA VAL A 422 82.59 25.48 37.22
C VAL A 422 82.31 26.83 36.51
N ARG A 423 81.16 27.46 36.84
CA ARG A 423 81.09 28.80 37.51
C ARG A 423 79.72 29.10 38.15
N LYS A 424 79.63 30.18 38.95
CA LYS A 424 78.50 30.61 39.80
C LYS A 424 78.04 32.05 39.45
N GLY A 425 76.76 32.34 39.71
CA GLY A 425 76.24 33.67 40.10
C GLY A 425 76.23 34.79 39.04
N ASP A 426 75.60 35.95 39.28
CA ASP A 426 74.58 36.33 40.29
C ASP A 426 73.89 37.66 39.90
N ILE A 427 72.58 37.78 40.16
CA ILE A 427 71.81 38.94 40.72
C ILE A 427 71.97 40.40 40.16
N THR A 428 70.81 41.09 39.95
CA THR A 428 70.55 42.57 39.75
C THR A 428 71.12 43.29 38.50
N HIS A 429 70.45 44.24 37.81
CA HIS A 429 69.68 45.45 38.23
C HIS A 429 68.73 45.99 37.10
N GLY A 430 67.86 46.96 37.40
CA GLY A 430 67.21 47.90 36.44
C GLY A 430 67.76 49.34 36.58
N PRO A 431 67.03 50.46 36.32
CA PRO A 431 65.64 50.62 35.81
C PRO A 431 65.43 51.80 34.79
N GLY A 432 64.16 52.18 34.51
CA GLY A 432 63.72 53.43 33.83
C GLY A 432 63.33 53.27 32.35
N THR A 433 62.47 54.08 31.69
CA THR A 433 61.59 55.25 31.99
C THR A 433 60.80 55.59 30.69
N ALA A 434 59.63 56.24 30.59
CA ALA A 434 58.56 56.72 31.49
C ALA A 434 57.30 57.13 30.63
N ALA A 435 56.29 57.82 31.20
CA ALA A 435 55.00 58.28 30.61
C ALA A 435 53.95 57.15 30.33
N ASN A 436 52.69 57.10 30.83
CA ASN A 436 51.68 58.11 31.27
C ASN A 436 50.95 58.76 30.06
N GLN A 437 49.61 58.90 29.99
CA GLN A 437 48.58 59.19 31.01
C GLN A 437 47.17 58.57 30.77
N GLN A 438 46.44 58.31 31.87
CA GLN A 438 45.02 58.65 32.21
C GLN A 438 43.86 58.29 31.23
N SER A 439 42.76 57.58 31.60
CA SER A 439 41.75 57.65 32.71
C SER A 439 40.48 58.46 32.32
N ASP A 440 39.26 58.35 32.88
CA ASP A 440 38.72 57.77 34.14
C ASP A 440 37.25 57.24 33.98
N GLU A 441 36.72 56.58 35.04
CA GLU A 441 35.35 56.61 35.65
C GLU A 441 34.02 56.84 34.84
N GLN A 442 32.81 56.62 35.38
CA GLN A 442 32.19 55.54 36.19
C GLN A 442 30.68 55.89 36.41
N SER A 443 29.76 54.94 36.31
CA SER A 443 28.40 54.94 36.96
C SER A 443 27.37 56.06 36.61
N GLY A 444 26.08 55.83 36.95
CA GLY A 444 25.03 56.86 36.96
C GLY A 444 23.62 56.38 36.60
N GLU A 445 22.71 56.31 37.58
CA GLU A 445 21.27 56.02 37.39
C GLU A 445 20.44 57.30 37.13
N GLY A 446 19.21 57.21 36.58
CA GLY A 446 18.32 58.37 36.50
C GLY A 446 16.99 58.18 35.74
N SER A 447 15.88 58.06 36.46
CA SER A 447 14.49 57.97 35.94
C SER A 447 13.91 59.31 35.44
N GLY A 448 12.87 59.33 34.57
CA GLY A 448 12.44 60.61 33.96
C GLY A 448 11.05 60.91 33.36
N ARG A 449 10.06 59.99 33.26
CA ARG A 449 8.58 60.26 33.08
C ARG A 449 8.00 61.08 31.88
N GLN A 450 6.75 60.72 31.52
CA GLN A 450 5.70 61.50 30.79
C GLN A 450 5.97 61.82 29.29
N GLY A 451 4.98 61.92 28.38
CA GLY A 451 3.50 61.75 28.43
C GLY A 451 2.81 62.80 27.51
N ALA A 452 1.67 62.62 26.84
CA ALA A 452 0.69 61.53 26.64
C ALA A 452 -0.02 61.76 25.25
N GLY A 453 -1.15 61.18 24.80
CA GLY A 453 -2.17 60.25 25.34
C GLY A 453 -3.47 60.26 24.48
N GLY A 454 -4.49 59.48 24.88
CA GLY A 454 -5.91 59.57 24.43
C GLY A 454 -6.29 58.89 23.09
N GLU A 455 -7.50 58.37 22.86
CA GLU A 455 -8.69 58.07 23.70
C GLU A 455 -9.31 56.74 23.17
N GLY A 456 -10.02 55.89 23.94
CA GLY A 456 -11.44 56.00 24.33
C GLY A 456 -12.37 55.35 23.28
N THR A 457 -13.44 54.59 23.57
CA THR A 457 -14.02 53.98 24.80
C THR A 457 -14.67 52.63 24.40
N ASP A 458 -15.39 51.79 25.18
CA ASP A 458 -15.94 51.81 26.56
C ASP A 458 -16.24 50.37 27.07
N ALA A 459 -16.89 50.21 28.24
CA ALA A 459 -17.53 48.96 28.72
C ALA A 459 -18.99 49.22 29.21
N PRO A 460 -19.79 48.22 29.66
CA PRO A 460 -19.67 47.71 31.05
C PRO A 460 -20.08 46.22 31.26
N GLU A 461 -20.13 45.80 32.54
CA GLU A 461 -20.30 44.43 33.05
C GLU A 461 -21.77 44.03 33.36
N TYR A 462 -22.04 42.72 33.62
CA TYR A 462 -22.52 42.26 34.94
C TYR A 462 -22.55 40.72 35.17
N MET A 463 -22.20 40.29 36.39
CA MET A 463 -22.34 38.99 37.13
C MET A 463 -22.51 37.64 36.40
N SER A 464 -21.88 36.50 36.78
CA SER A 464 -21.31 35.95 38.04
C SER A 464 -22.27 35.24 39.03
N VAL A 465 -22.19 33.89 39.07
CA VAL A 465 -22.22 32.96 40.25
C VAL A 465 -21.50 31.68 39.76
N ALA A 466 -20.33 31.23 40.25
CA ALA A 466 -20.05 30.39 41.44
C ALA A 466 -20.92 29.09 41.53
N SER A 467 -20.48 27.91 42.00
CA SER A 467 -19.21 27.37 42.55
C SER A 467 -19.26 25.81 42.43
N GLY A 468 -18.23 24.99 42.68
CA GLY A 468 -16.82 25.19 43.01
C GLY A 468 -16.15 23.88 43.47
N GLN A 469 -14.81 23.88 43.59
CA GLN A 469 -13.94 23.11 44.52
C GLN A 469 -14.29 21.63 44.86
N ASN A 470 -13.32 20.70 44.85
CA ASN A 470 -12.17 20.75 45.77
C ASN A 470 -10.93 19.96 45.29
N SER A 471 -9.82 20.03 46.04
CA SER A 471 -8.46 19.61 45.60
C SER A 471 -7.65 18.79 46.64
N SER A 472 -6.65 18.04 46.14
CA SER A 472 -5.36 17.68 46.80
C SER A 472 -4.52 16.85 45.80
N ASN A 473 -3.30 17.22 45.39
CA ASN A 473 -2.02 17.34 46.12
C ASN A 473 -1.42 16.00 46.58
N GLN A 474 -0.34 15.52 45.91
CA GLN A 474 0.99 15.52 46.52
C GLN A 474 2.18 15.21 45.56
N THR A 475 3.14 16.13 45.56
CA THR A 475 4.63 16.01 45.49
C THR A 475 5.36 15.12 44.47
N ASP A 476 6.41 15.74 43.92
CA ASP A 476 7.55 15.18 43.19
C ASP A 476 8.22 13.95 43.84
N GLN A 477 8.68 13.01 43.00
CA GLN A 477 10.12 12.79 42.73
C GLN A 477 10.36 11.59 41.81
N LEU A 478 11.07 11.79 40.70
CA LEU A 478 12.31 11.08 40.33
C LEU A 478 12.81 11.51 38.94
N GLN A 479 14.13 11.60 38.79
CA GLN A 479 14.82 12.01 37.56
C GLN A 479 15.21 10.78 36.70
N HIS A 480 15.73 11.04 35.49
CA HIS A 480 16.32 10.06 34.57
C HIS A 480 15.37 8.96 34.03
N LYS A 481 14.52 9.34 33.07
CA LYS A 481 14.29 8.49 31.90
C LYS A 481 15.29 8.88 30.81
N GLU A 482 16.33 8.08 30.61
CA GLU A 482 17.09 8.14 29.37
C GLU A 482 16.20 7.67 28.21
N SER A 483 16.24 8.40 27.10
CA SER A 483 15.48 8.08 25.90
C SER A 483 16.11 6.89 25.17
N LEU A 484 15.77 5.68 25.60
CA LEU A 484 16.06 4.45 24.85
C LEU A 484 15.31 4.47 23.52
N GLN A 485 15.94 5.04 22.49
CA GLN A 485 15.55 4.82 21.11
C GLN A 485 15.67 3.32 20.81
N PRO A 486 14.65 2.68 20.22
CA PRO A 486 14.76 1.29 19.81
C PRO A 486 15.84 1.17 18.72
N ASN A 487 16.84 0.34 18.96
CA ASN A 487 17.88 0.04 17.98
C ASN A 487 17.28 -0.62 16.73
N THR A 488 17.93 -0.45 15.58
CA THR A 488 17.40 -0.78 14.25
C THR A 488 17.40 -2.29 13.90
N SER A 489 17.02 -3.16 14.83
CA SER A 489 16.75 -4.60 14.59
C SER A 489 15.25 -4.97 14.64
N GLY A 490 14.35 -3.98 14.78
CA GLY A 490 12.90 -4.17 14.88
C GLY A 490 12.10 -3.62 13.70
N GLU A 491 12.39 -4.06 12.47
CA GLU A 491 11.44 -3.88 11.35
C GLU A 491 10.21 -4.78 11.59
N LEU A 492 9.07 -4.16 11.88
CA LEU A 492 7.80 -4.86 12.08
C LEU A 492 7.31 -5.44 10.75
N TRP A 493 7.13 -6.76 10.72
CA TRP A 493 6.61 -7.48 9.58
C TRP A 493 5.10 -7.29 9.49
N LEU A 494 4.68 -6.11 9.04
CA LEU A 494 3.31 -5.87 8.59
C LEU A 494 3.04 -6.61 7.28
N ASP A 495 1.80 -7.05 7.10
CA ASP A 495 1.32 -7.46 5.77
C ASP A 495 1.26 -6.20 4.90
N ARG A 496 2.24 -6.05 4.00
CA ARG A 496 2.23 -5.01 2.97
C ARG A 496 1.20 -5.41 1.92
N GLY A 497 -0.08 -5.14 2.24
CA GLY A 497 -1.26 -5.55 1.47
C GLY A 497 -1.00 -5.51 -0.05
N ASN A 498 -1.13 -6.68 -0.67
CA ASN A 498 -0.34 -7.06 -1.85
C ASN A 498 -0.80 -6.38 -3.16
N SER A 499 -0.43 -5.12 -3.36
CA SER A 499 -0.67 -4.35 -4.59
C SER A 499 0.43 -4.58 -5.63
N HIS A 500 0.21 -5.57 -6.52
CA HIS A 500 1.00 -5.88 -7.73
C HIS A 500 2.48 -6.23 -7.56
N PHE A 501 2.78 -7.50 -7.85
CA PHE A 501 4.09 -7.94 -8.34
C PHE A 501 3.98 -8.19 -9.85
N ASP A 502 4.10 -7.12 -10.64
CA ASP A 502 4.28 -7.20 -12.10
C ASP A 502 5.66 -6.60 -12.43
N SER A 503 6.64 -7.47 -12.73
CA SER A 503 8.00 -7.07 -13.09
C SER A 503 8.44 -7.77 -14.37
N ASP A 504 8.32 -7.06 -15.49
CA ASP A 504 8.78 -7.51 -16.80
C ASP A 504 10.28 -7.89 -16.77
N THR A 505 10.57 -9.13 -17.13
CA THR A 505 11.93 -9.60 -17.45
C THR A 505 11.93 -10.16 -18.87
N SER A 506 12.07 -9.24 -19.83
CA SER A 506 12.05 -9.55 -21.25
C SER A 506 13.34 -10.21 -21.72
N LEU A 507 13.32 -11.53 -21.88
CA LEU A 507 14.36 -12.29 -22.58
C LEU A 507 13.77 -13.08 -23.75
N VAL A 508 14.23 -12.72 -24.95
CA VAL A 508 13.83 -13.36 -26.21
C VAL A 508 14.66 -14.61 -26.44
N GLN A 509 14.01 -15.77 -26.51
CA GLN A 509 14.43 -16.87 -27.38
C GLN A 509 13.26 -17.82 -27.69
N GLN A 510 13.29 -18.41 -28.88
CA GLN A 510 12.29 -19.38 -29.35
C GLN A 510 12.86 -20.79 -29.17
N GLU A 511 12.03 -21.74 -28.72
CA GLU A 511 12.01 -23.11 -29.27
C GLU A 511 10.72 -23.84 -28.85
N GLU A 512 10.49 -25.04 -29.38
CA GLU A 512 9.15 -25.65 -29.45
C GLU A 512 8.85 -26.74 -28.40
N ALA A 513 7.55 -26.88 -28.13
CA ALA A 513 6.81 -28.14 -27.91
C ALA A 513 6.75 -28.84 -26.52
N THR A 514 5.49 -29.13 -26.17
CA THR A 514 4.93 -30.11 -25.22
C THR A 514 4.82 -29.73 -23.73
N PRO A 515 3.74 -30.17 -23.02
CA PRO A 515 3.40 -29.65 -21.69
C PRO A 515 3.60 -30.64 -20.54
N THR A 516 4.10 -30.15 -19.41
CA THR A 516 4.06 -30.86 -18.11
C THR A 516 3.40 -29.98 -17.05
N SER A 517 2.69 -30.60 -16.10
CA SER A 517 1.70 -29.91 -15.26
C SER A 517 2.25 -29.35 -13.93
N SER A 518 2.13 -28.04 -13.76
CA SER A 518 1.98 -27.40 -12.44
C SER A 518 0.86 -26.37 -12.53
N ARG A 519 -0.25 -26.60 -11.80
CA ARG A 519 -1.34 -25.64 -11.69
C ARG A 519 -0.99 -24.62 -10.61
N ASP A 520 -0.37 -23.51 -11.00
CA ASP A 520 -0.43 -22.30 -10.18
C ASP A 520 -1.88 -21.82 -10.14
N VAL A 521 -2.52 -22.02 -8.99
CA VAL A 521 -3.80 -21.37 -8.68
C VAL A 521 -3.49 -19.92 -8.33
N ARG A 522 -3.19 -19.11 -9.35
CA ARG A 522 -3.25 -17.65 -9.23
C ARG A 522 -4.67 -17.32 -8.78
N GLU A 523 -4.80 -16.59 -7.67
CA GLU A 523 -6.08 -16.02 -7.25
C GLU A 523 -6.46 -14.88 -8.21
N ALA A 524 -6.97 -15.27 -9.38
CA ALA A 524 -7.75 -14.38 -10.21
C ALA A 524 -8.98 -13.98 -9.40
N THR A 525 -8.98 -12.74 -8.86
CA THR A 525 -10.20 -12.07 -8.47
C THR A 525 -11.19 -12.22 -9.63
N PRO A 526 -12.40 -12.77 -9.39
CA PRO A 526 -13.24 -13.22 -10.49
C PRO A 526 -13.59 -12.03 -11.38
N LEU A 527 -13.23 -12.13 -12.67
CA LEU A 527 -13.50 -11.14 -13.74
C LEU A 527 -15.01 -10.92 -14.02
N LEU A 528 -15.87 -11.32 -13.08
CA LEU A 528 -17.33 -11.25 -13.15
C LEU A 528 -17.92 -10.19 -12.22
N THR A 529 -17.16 -9.66 -11.25
CA THR A 529 -17.62 -8.58 -10.36
C THR A 529 -17.17 -7.19 -10.82
N ARG A 530 -16.01 -7.06 -11.48
CA ARG A 530 -15.55 -5.77 -12.05
C ARG A 530 -16.29 -5.36 -13.32
N TRP A 531 -16.81 -6.32 -14.10
CA TRP A 531 -17.22 -6.08 -15.47
C TRP A 531 -18.74 -6.15 -15.66
N ARG A 532 -19.42 -5.09 -15.21
CA ARG A 532 -20.62 -4.61 -15.92
C ARG A 532 -20.18 -3.79 -17.14
N SER A 533 -19.48 -4.44 -18.07
CA SER A 533 -19.14 -3.85 -19.35
C SER A 533 -20.42 -3.36 -20.03
N ARG A 534 -20.33 -2.15 -20.61
CA ARG A 534 -21.48 -1.30 -20.89
C ARG A 534 -22.12 -1.65 -22.22
N PHE A 535 -22.55 -2.90 -22.37
CA PHE A 535 -23.07 -3.43 -23.62
C PHE A 535 -24.35 -2.70 -24.05
N CYS A 536 -24.45 -2.50 -25.36
CA CYS A 536 -25.64 -1.99 -25.99
C CYS A 536 -26.75 -3.05 -26.02
N LEU A 537 -27.85 -2.78 -25.33
CA LEU A 537 -29.15 -3.26 -25.82
C LEU A 537 -29.45 -2.58 -27.18
N LEU A 538 -30.16 -3.26 -28.06
CA LEU A 538 -30.52 -2.74 -29.39
C LEU A 538 -31.78 -1.87 -29.38
N MET A 539 -32.61 -2.07 -28.37
CA MET A 539 -33.75 -1.26 -27.93
C MET A 539 -33.35 -0.48 -26.67
#